data_AF-A0A819K6A2-F1
#
_entry.id   AF-A0A819K6A2-F1
#
_cell.length_a   1.000
_cell.length_b   1.000
_cell.length_c   1.000
_cell.angle_alpha   90.00
_cell.angle_beta   90.00
_cell.angle_gamma   90.00
#
_symmetry.space_group_name_H-M   'P 1'
#
loop_
_entity.id
_entity.type
_entity.pdbx_description
1 polymer ?
#
loop_
_entity_poly.entity_id
_entity_poly.type
_entity_poly.pdbx_seq_one_letter_code
_entity_poly.pdbx_strand_id
1 'polypeptide(L)'
;KNKIITKLLANGIDCTWNDNNEFNIENSHAKCFNDQLIESMRPIQTILMIKASYDAQITTNSKYRPWLLTRAAYSGTQRYAGTWTGDNYCSWHTLK
;
A
#
# COMPACT_ATOMS: atom_id res chain seq x y z
N LYS A 1 9.51 1.40 6.55
CA LYS A 1 9.76 0.09 7.20
C LYS A 1 9.86 0.21 8.71
N ASN A 2 10.91 0.80 9.30
CA ASN A 2 11.08 0.86 10.78
C ASN A 2 9.88 1.41 11.54
N LYS A 3 9.24 2.48 11.04
CA LYS A 3 8.02 3.04 11.67
C LYS A 3 6.85 2.04 11.69
N ILE A 4 6.70 1.20 10.66
CA ILE A 4 5.64 0.16 10.60
C ILE A 4 5.89 -0.87 11.71
N ILE A 5 7.14 -1.30 11.85
CA ILE A 5 7.54 -2.28 12.87
C ILE A 5 7.31 -1.70 14.27
N THR A 6 7.87 -0.52 14.57
CA THR A 6 7.86 0.01 15.93
C THR A 6 6.51 0.57 16.37
N LYS A 7 5.68 1.02 15.43
CA LYS A 7 4.36 1.60 15.75
C LYS A 7 3.22 0.60 15.63
N LEU A 8 3.32 -0.41 14.78
CA LEU A 8 2.24 -1.37 14.57
C LEU A 8 2.63 -2.78 15.03
N LEU A 9 3.59 -3.40 14.34
CA LEU A 9 3.85 -4.84 14.49
C LEU A 9 4.39 -5.21 15.88
N ALA A 10 5.27 -4.38 16.45
CA ALA A 10 5.79 -4.57 17.81
C ALA A 10 4.73 -4.39 18.90
N ASN A 11 3.57 -3.81 18.57
CA ASN A 11 2.44 -3.60 19.48
C ASN A 11 1.33 -4.65 19.27
N GLY A 12 1.63 -5.77 18.60
CA GLY A 12 0.69 -6.89 18.44
C GLY A 12 -0.30 -6.74 17.28
N ILE A 13 -0.07 -5.82 16.34
CA ILE A 13 -0.84 -5.73 15.10
C ILE A 13 -0.25 -6.69 14.07
N ASP A 14 -1.03 -7.68 13.61
CA ASP A 14 -0.55 -8.74 12.73
C ASP A 14 -0.57 -8.39 11.22
N CYS A 15 -1.40 -7.42 10.82
CA CYS A 15 -1.63 -7.09 9.42
C CYS A 15 -1.61 -5.58 9.18
N THR A 16 -1.37 -5.19 7.93
CA THR A 16 -1.34 -3.77 7.55
C THR A 16 -2.33 -3.47 6.43
N TRP A 17 -2.89 -2.27 6.50
CA TRP A 17 -3.80 -1.72 5.51
C TRP A 17 -3.18 -0.45 4.91
N ASN A 18 -2.83 -0.51 3.63
CA ASN A 18 -2.22 0.61 2.90
C ASN A 18 -3.32 1.40 2.18
N ASP A 19 -3.68 2.54 2.74
CA ASP A 19 -4.65 3.48 2.16
C ASP A 19 -3.96 4.70 1.53
N ASN A 20 -4.66 5.39 0.63
CA ASN A 20 -4.18 6.57 -0.10
C ASN A 20 -2.87 6.37 -0.89
N ASN A 21 -2.62 5.16 -1.35
CA ASN A 21 -1.38 4.78 -2.02
C ASN A 21 -1.45 4.88 -3.56
N GLU A 22 -2.51 5.48 -4.12
CA GLU A 22 -2.59 5.96 -5.52
C GLU A 22 -1.76 7.23 -5.72
N PHE A 23 -1.44 7.93 -4.63
CA PHE A 23 -0.85 9.26 -4.64
C PHE A 23 -1.75 10.23 -5.43
N ASN A 24 -2.96 10.53 -4.96
CA ASN A 24 -3.88 11.51 -5.59
C ASN A 24 -3.37 12.96 -5.44
N ILE A 25 -2.18 13.23 -5.96
CA ILE A 25 -1.56 14.55 -6.05
C ILE A 25 -1.97 15.17 -7.39
N GLU A 26 -2.69 16.28 -7.37
CA GLU A 26 -3.21 16.95 -8.58
C GLU A 26 -2.09 17.53 -9.47
N ASN A 27 -0.97 17.94 -8.87
CA ASN A 27 0.18 18.44 -9.63
C ASN A 27 1.00 17.29 -10.23
N SER A 28 0.87 17.05 -11.53
CA SER A 28 1.64 16.04 -12.28
C SER A 28 3.15 16.29 -12.29
N HIS A 29 3.58 17.56 -12.18
CA HIS A 29 4.98 17.94 -12.11
C HIS A 29 5.53 17.99 -10.67
N ALA A 30 4.76 17.53 -9.67
CA ALA A 30 5.27 17.37 -8.33
C ALA A 30 6.46 16.40 -8.35
N LYS A 31 7.54 16.79 -7.69
CA LYS A 31 8.75 15.96 -7.58
C LYS A 31 8.59 14.94 -6.47
N CYS A 32 9.05 13.73 -6.72
CA CYS A 32 9.15 12.66 -5.74
C CYS A 32 10.62 12.23 -5.57
N PHE A 33 10.86 11.00 -5.12
CA PHE A 33 12.19 10.46 -4.86
C PHE A 33 13.14 10.66 -6.07
N ASN A 34 14.38 11.11 -5.79
CA ASN A 34 15.40 11.43 -6.79
C ASN A 34 14.95 12.43 -7.86
N ASP A 35 14.21 13.47 -7.47
CA ASP A 35 13.73 14.55 -8.35
C ASP A 35 12.86 14.07 -9.54
N GLN A 36 12.39 12.81 -9.53
CA GLN A 36 11.51 12.27 -10.55
C GLN A 36 10.13 12.90 -10.45
N LEU A 37 9.46 13.11 -11.59
CA LEU A 37 8.08 13.60 -11.60
C LEU A 37 7.13 12.51 -11.11
N ILE A 38 6.12 12.90 -10.35
CA ILE A 38 5.15 11.96 -9.79
C ILE A 38 4.37 11.24 -10.89
N GLU A 39 4.08 11.91 -12.02
CA GLU A 39 3.31 11.36 -13.14
C GLU A 39 3.89 10.06 -13.71
N SER A 40 5.21 9.94 -13.81
CA SER A 40 5.89 8.73 -14.29
C SER A 40 6.08 7.69 -13.18
N MET A 41 5.93 8.09 -11.92
CA MET A 41 6.27 7.28 -10.76
C MET A 41 5.07 6.74 -9.98
N ARG A 42 3.83 7.23 -10.18
CA ARG A 42 2.66 6.80 -9.38
C ARG A 42 2.52 5.28 -9.26
N PRO A 43 2.54 4.50 -10.37
CA PRO A 43 2.35 3.05 -10.27
C PRO A 43 3.50 2.36 -9.54
N ILE A 44 4.72 2.89 -9.66
CA ILE A 44 5.91 2.39 -8.98
C ILE A 44 5.82 2.69 -7.48
N GLN A 45 5.47 3.91 -7.12
CA GLN A 45 5.30 4.35 -5.73
C GLN A 45 4.25 3.49 -5.00
N THR A 46 3.14 3.18 -5.67
CA THR A 46 2.11 2.24 -5.19
C THR A 46 2.73 0.89 -4.78
N ILE A 47 3.49 0.25 -5.68
CA ILE A 47 4.14 -1.05 -5.38
C ILE A 47 5.22 -0.91 -4.31
N LEU A 48 6.00 0.17 -4.31
CA LEU A 48 7.04 0.38 -3.31
C LEU A 48 6.46 0.50 -1.90
N MET A 49 5.30 1.15 -1.75
CA MET A 49 4.60 1.22 -0.46
C MET A 49 4.10 -0.17 -0.02
N ILE A 50 3.51 -0.94 -0.93
CA ILE A 50 3.08 -2.32 -0.68
C ILE A 50 4.26 -3.18 -0.24
N LYS A 51 5.36 -3.15 -0.99
CA LYS A 51 6.58 -3.91 -0.69
C LYS A 51 7.20 -3.49 0.65
N ALA A 52 7.17 -2.21 0.99
CA ALA A 52 7.71 -1.73 2.26
C ALA A 52 6.97 -2.33 3.47
N SER A 53 5.65 -2.44 3.39
CA SER A 53 4.82 -3.04 4.44
C SER A 53 4.95 -4.57 4.47
N TYR A 54 4.93 -5.24 3.31
CA TYR A 54 5.15 -6.68 3.20
C TYR A 54 6.50 -7.12 3.78
N ASP A 55 7.59 -6.44 3.40
CA ASP A 55 8.93 -6.73 3.90
C ASP A 55 9.02 -6.51 5.42
N ALA A 56 8.31 -5.50 5.96
CA ALA A 56 8.25 -5.27 7.40
C ALA A 56 7.58 -6.44 8.14
N GLN A 57 6.44 -6.94 7.63
CA GLN A 57 5.76 -8.11 8.21
C GLN A 57 6.66 -9.36 8.21
N ILE A 58 7.28 -9.69 7.07
CA ILE A 58 8.20 -10.83 6.97
C ILE A 58 9.38 -10.70 7.94
N THR A 59 9.97 -9.51 8.04
CA THR A 59 11.14 -9.26 8.90
C THR A 59 10.77 -9.39 10.38
N THR A 60 9.58 -8.94 10.77
CA THR A 60 9.14 -9.00 12.17
C THR A 60 8.70 -10.40 12.59
N ASN A 61 8.02 -11.14 11.71
CA ASN A 61 7.50 -12.45 12.08
C ASN A 61 7.41 -13.41 10.88
N SER A 62 8.55 -14.05 10.57
CA SER A 62 8.67 -14.97 9.43
C SER A 62 7.85 -16.26 9.56
N LYS A 63 7.32 -16.57 10.76
CA LYS A 63 6.52 -17.78 11.00
C LYS A 63 5.07 -17.65 10.52
N TYR A 64 4.57 -16.42 10.40
CA TYR A 64 3.20 -16.18 9.94
C TYR A 64 3.21 -15.67 8.51
N ARG A 65 2.15 -16.03 7.78
CA ARG A 65 1.93 -15.51 6.43
C ARG A 65 1.59 -14.02 6.52
N PRO A 66 2.29 -13.13 5.80
CA PRO A 66 1.92 -11.72 5.73
C PRO A 66 0.51 -11.55 5.18
N TRP A 67 -0.27 -10.68 5.83
CA TRP A 67 -1.57 -10.24 5.33
C TRP A 67 -1.54 -8.73 5.12
N LEU A 68 -1.76 -8.32 3.87
CA LEU A 68 -1.73 -6.92 3.48
C LEU A 68 -2.88 -6.59 2.54
N LEU A 69 -3.59 -5.52 2.87
CA LEU A 69 -4.67 -4.96 2.07
C LEU A 69 -4.24 -3.60 1.49
N THR A 70 -4.48 -3.33 0.21
CA THR A 70 -4.04 -2.09 -0.48
C THR A 70 -5.12 -1.52 -1.43
N ARG A 71 -5.24 -0.18 -1.54
CA ARG A 71 -6.30 0.45 -2.35
C ARG A 71 -5.88 0.49 -3.81
N ALA A 72 -4.70 1.07 -4.03
CA ALA A 72 -4.05 1.10 -5.31
C ALA A 72 -3.20 -0.15 -5.52
N ALA A 73 -3.12 -0.59 -6.77
CA ALA A 73 -2.30 -1.69 -7.21
C ALA A 73 -1.69 -1.41 -8.59
N TYR A 74 -0.59 -2.09 -8.88
CA TYR A 74 -0.01 -2.22 -10.22
C TYR A 74 0.40 -3.67 -10.48
N SER A 75 0.81 -3.99 -11.71
CA SER A 75 1.20 -5.34 -12.11
C SER A 75 2.20 -5.97 -11.14
N GLY A 76 1.87 -7.13 -10.59
CA GLY A 76 2.70 -7.85 -9.60
C GLY A 76 2.26 -7.68 -8.15
N THR A 77 1.28 -6.83 -7.85
CA THR A 77 0.74 -6.62 -6.49
C THR A 77 0.27 -7.92 -5.81
N GLN A 78 -0.26 -8.88 -6.57
CA GLN A 78 -0.73 -10.18 -6.07
C GLN A 78 0.35 -11.02 -5.39
N ARG A 79 1.64 -10.70 -5.60
CA ARG A 79 2.76 -11.34 -4.91
C ARG A 79 2.90 -10.89 -3.45
N TYR A 80 2.25 -9.78 -3.07
CA TYR A 80 2.46 -9.08 -1.81
C TYR A 80 1.16 -8.73 -1.06
N ALA A 81 0.07 -8.47 -1.77
CA ALA A 81 -1.14 -7.89 -1.18
C ALA A 81 -2.43 -8.28 -1.91
N GLY A 82 -3.54 -8.27 -1.18
CA GLY A 82 -4.89 -8.22 -1.74
C GLY A 82 -5.37 -6.77 -1.88
N THR A 83 -6.33 -6.52 -2.76
CA THR A 83 -6.94 -5.20 -2.97
C THR A 83 -8.34 -5.09 -2.39
N TRP A 84 -8.79 -3.88 -2.09
CA TRP A 84 -10.21 -3.56 -1.95
C TRP A 84 -10.62 -2.54 -3.01
N THR A 85 -11.91 -2.42 -3.27
CA THR A 85 -12.46 -1.62 -4.37
C THR A 85 -12.49 -0.10 -4.11
N GLY A 86 -11.92 0.36 -3.00
CA GLY A 86 -11.96 1.77 -2.61
C GLY A 86 -13.28 2.20 -1.95
N ASP A 87 -13.51 3.51 -2.02
CA ASP A 87 -14.58 4.20 -1.29
C ASP A 87 -15.89 4.13 -2.07
N ASN A 88 -16.67 3.09 -1.78
CA ASN A 88 -17.97 2.85 -2.39
C ASN A 88 -19.08 3.67 -1.71
N TYR A 89 -20.09 4.09 -2.48
CA TYR A 89 -21.33 4.63 -1.91
C TYR A 89 -22.17 3.53 -1.27
N CYS A 90 -22.88 3.87 -0.18
CA CYS A 90 -23.89 3.00 0.42
C CYS A 90 -25.15 2.97 -0.47
N SER A 91 -25.09 2.24 -1.59
CA SER A 91 -26.17 2.16 -2.57
C SER A 91 -26.25 0.78 -3.25
N TRP A 92 -27.46 0.36 -3.64
CA TRP A 92 -27.67 -0.86 -4.43
C TRP A 92 -26.94 -0.84 -5.77
N HIS A 93 -26.77 0.35 -6.36
CA HIS A 93 -26.04 0.53 -7.61
C HIS A 93 -24.56 0.16 -7.45
N THR A 94 -23.92 0.58 -6.36
CA THR A 94 -22.50 0.29 -6.09
C THR A 94 -22.27 -1.12 -5.53
N LEU A 95 -23.29 -1.74 -4.92
CA LEU A 95 -23.20 -3.12 -4.44
C LEU A 95 -23.25 -4.16 -5.58
N LYS A 96 -24.00 -3.87 -6.65
CA LYS A 96 -24.22 -4.75 -7.80
C LYS A 96 -22.96 -4.90 -8.64
#